data_AF-A0A957VND6-F1
#
_entry.id   AF-A0A957VND6-F1
#
_cell.length_a   1.000
_cell.length_b   1.000
_cell.length_c   1.000
_cell.angle_alpha   90.00
_cell.angle_beta   90.00
_cell.angle_gamma   90.00
#
_symmetry.space_group_name_H-M   'P 1'
#
loop_
_entity.id
_entity.type
_entity.pdbx_description
1 polymer ?
#
loop_
_entity_poly.entity_id
_entity_poly.type
_entity_poly.pdbx_seq_one_letter_code
_entity_poly.pdbx_strand_id
1 'polypeptide(L)'
;MKKLTLAAIVVLVLILSACLAATTKPGDAPAVTSSAAQTTVAAPATETDTTSAEAAPDAAAAPDTATTAVTTADLSAAITLAGDTVTVDGSGVTVDGTIVTVTAPGVYQFSGTLDNGQLAVDSDADGDVVLLLAGVDITSADSAPINVRNADNTIITLVDGSENRLTDAAEYVYPDAETDEPDGALFSDDDLTINGGGTLIVTANYNHGIVGKDDLVIDLTPGSGTLIVSAVNDGIKGRDSLLVQGGALTIDAGGDGMQSN
;
A
#
# COMPACT_ATOMS: atom_id res chain seq x y z
N MET A 1 19.04 -39.97 49.93
CA MET A 1 19.64 -39.67 51.26
C MET A 1 20.94 -38.90 51.05
N LYS A 2 21.29 -37.92 51.93
CA LYS A 2 22.65 -37.42 52.29
C LYS A 2 23.73 -37.30 51.17
N LYS A 3 24.43 -36.19 50.91
CA LYS A 3 24.64 -34.83 51.49
C LYS A 3 25.24 -33.93 50.35
N LEU A 4 25.16 -32.59 50.31
CA LEU A 4 25.95 -31.57 51.07
C LEU A 4 27.48 -31.80 50.95
N THR A 5 28.37 -30.85 50.61
CA THR A 5 28.50 -29.38 50.89
C THR A 5 29.18 -28.61 49.72
N LEU A 6 28.99 -27.31 49.46
CA LEU A 6 29.43 -26.07 50.18
C LEU A 6 30.98 -25.87 50.21
N ALA A 7 31.60 -24.68 50.02
CA ALA A 7 31.18 -23.27 49.88
C ALA A 7 31.88 -22.59 48.64
N ALA A 8 32.20 -21.28 48.46
CA ALA A 8 32.18 -20.02 49.25
C ALA A 8 32.16 -18.78 48.27
N ILE A 9 31.52 -17.62 48.48
CA ILE A 9 31.75 -16.42 49.39
C ILE A 9 32.63 -15.30 48.75
N VAL A 10 32.03 -14.26 48.14
CA VAL A 10 31.75 -12.86 48.63
C VAL A 10 32.95 -11.88 48.47
N VAL A 11 32.81 -10.71 47.82
CA VAL A 11 32.58 -9.31 48.31
C VAL A 11 32.34 -8.44 47.05
N LEU A 12 31.26 -7.67 46.82
CA LEU A 12 30.67 -6.48 47.49
C LEU A 12 31.49 -5.17 47.41
N VAL A 13 31.10 -4.25 46.52
CA VAL A 13 31.21 -2.79 46.74
C VAL A 13 29.92 -2.11 46.28
N LEU A 14 29.42 -1.19 47.09
CA LEU A 14 28.26 -0.33 46.82
C LEU A 14 28.73 1.11 46.98
N ILE A 15 28.38 2.01 46.06
CA ILE A 15 28.58 3.46 46.24
C ILE A 15 27.31 4.21 45.86
N LEU A 16 26.70 4.80 46.88
CA LEU A 16 25.58 5.73 46.79
C LEU A 16 26.11 7.09 47.26
N SER A 17 25.90 8.15 46.50
CA SER A 17 26.30 9.49 46.91
C SER A 17 25.23 10.50 46.53
N ALA A 18 24.56 11.04 47.55
CA ALA A 18 23.68 12.19 47.45
C ALA A 18 24.26 13.32 48.31
N CYS A 19 24.19 14.55 47.84
CA CYS A 19 24.43 15.73 48.65
C CYS A 19 23.42 16.83 48.29
N LEU A 20 23.22 17.79 49.20
CA LEU A 20 21.92 18.43 49.39
C LEU A 20 22.01 19.96 49.47
N ALA A 21 21.05 20.61 48.80
CA ALA A 21 20.53 21.97 48.96
C ALA A 21 21.39 23.12 49.55
N ALA A 22 21.41 24.23 48.81
CA ALA A 22 21.31 25.59 49.38
C ALA A 22 20.55 26.51 48.40
N THR A 23 19.84 27.52 48.92
CA THR A 23 18.96 28.41 48.13
C THR A 23 19.17 29.88 48.48
N THR A 24 19.24 30.77 47.47
CA THR A 24 18.99 32.21 47.62
C THR A 24 18.56 32.86 46.29
N LYS A 25 17.96 34.06 46.37
CA LYS A 25 17.40 34.84 45.24
C LYS A 25 18.16 36.20 45.10
N PRO A 26 17.72 37.23 44.34
CA PRO A 26 18.52 37.84 43.27
C PRO A 26 19.05 39.25 43.59
N GLY A 27 19.96 39.78 42.76
CA GLY A 27 20.21 41.23 42.68
C GLY A 27 21.54 41.66 42.06
N ASP A 28 21.47 42.62 41.15
CA ASP A 28 22.51 43.54 40.64
C ASP A 28 23.82 43.04 39.98
N ALA A 29 24.35 43.95 39.15
CA ALA A 29 25.58 43.90 38.36
C ALA A 29 26.49 45.10 38.80
N PRO A 30 27.63 45.46 38.17
CA PRO A 30 28.33 44.92 36.99
C PRO A 30 29.80 44.55 37.35
N ALA A 31 30.88 44.59 36.54
CA ALA A 31 31.13 45.06 35.17
C ALA A 31 32.46 44.48 34.59
N VAL A 32 32.69 44.70 33.28
CA VAL A 32 34.03 44.82 32.63
C VAL A 32 34.93 43.55 32.57
N THR A 33 35.71 43.23 31.53
CA THR A 33 35.70 43.50 30.06
C THR A 33 36.70 42.54 29.40
N SER A 34 36.33 41.87 28.31
CA SER A 34 37.24 41.40 27.24
C SER A 34 36.38 41.04 26.01
N SER A 35 36.37 41.84 24.96
CA SER A 35 37.30 41.84 23.81
C SER A 35 36.97 40.74 22.78
N ALA A 36 37.02 41.07 21.48
CA ALA A 36 36.25 40.36 20.45
C ALA A 36 37.03 40.02 19.18
N ALA A 37 36.68 38.87 18.58
CA ALA A 37 36.72 38.54 17.15
C ALA A 37 35.86 37.26 17.00
N GLN A 38 34.63 37.25 16.51
CA GLN A 38 34.10 37.69 15.21
C GLN A 38 34.70 36.92 14.02
N THR A 39 33.90 35.99 13.50
CA THR A 39 33.95 35.49 12.11
C THR A 39 32.50 35.28 11.68
N THR A 40 32.17 35.62 10.44
CA THR A 40 30.80 35.92 10.00
C THR A 40 30.06 34.73 9.42
N VAL A 41 28.74 34.69 9.65
CA VAL A 41 27.81 33.80 8.93
C VAL A 41 27.70 34.25 7.47
N ALA A 42 27.71 33.31 6.52
CA ALA A 42 27.41 33.56 5.12
C ALA A 42 26.73 32.33 4.50
N ALA A 43 25.57 32.54 3.86
CA ALA A 43 24.86 31.57 3.04
C ALA A 43 23.76 32.27 2.21
N PRO A 44 23.36 31.74 1.05
CA PRO A 44 24.13 30.97 0.06
C PRO A 44 24.39 31.81 -1.21
N ALA A 45 25.14 31.27 -2.17
CA ALA A 45 25.14 31.77 -3.54
C ALA A 45 24.10 30.99 -4.36
N THR A 46 23.28 31.69 -5.14
CA THR A 46 22.34 31.06 -6.07
C THR A 46 23.05 30.77 -7.38
N GLU A 47 23.41 29.51 -7.62
CA GLU A 47 23.81 29.07 -8.95
C GLU A 47 22.54 28.74 -9.76
N THR A 48 22.36 29.44 -10.87
CA THR A 48 21.24 29.22 -11.80
C THR A 48 21.70 28.26 -12.89
N ASP A 49 21.68 26.97 -12.57
CA ASP A 49 21.86 25.94 -13.58
C ASP A 49 20.80 26.09 -14.68
N THR A 50 21.28 26.15 -15.92
CA THR A 50 20.42 26.34 -17.09
C THR A 50 19.97 24.97 -17.57
N THR A 51 18.79 24.53 -17.11
CA THR A 51 18.18 23.29 -17.59
C THR A 51 18.04 23.33 -19.10
N SER A 52 18.81 22.48 -19.80
CA SER A 52 18.60 22.24 -21.22
C SER A 52 17.22 21.62 -21.38
N ALA A 53 16.40 22.19 -22.26
CA ALA A 53 15.12 21.59 -22.60
C ALA A 53 15.37 20.33 -23.45
N GLU A 54 15.49 19.19 -22.78
CA GLU A 54 15.37 17.90 -23.44
C GLU A 54 13.97 17.80 -24.04
N ALA A 55 13.88 17.34 -25.29
CA ALA A 55 12.59 17.22 -25.94
C ALA A 55 11.78 16.13 -25.24
N ALA A 56 10.54 16.44 -24.85
CA ALA A 56 9.63 15.42 -24.35
C ALA A 56 9.55 14.28 -25.37
N PRO A 57 9.55 13.00 -24.92
CA PRO A 57 9.38 11.87 -25.81
C PRO A 57 8.05 11.99 -26.56
N ASP A 58 7.95 11.27 -27.68
CA ASP A 58 6.73 11.24 -28.48
C ASP A 58 5.55 10.82 -27.59
N ALA A 59 4.48 11.61 -27.62
CA ALA A 59 3.40 11.45 -26.66
C ALA A 59 2.60 10.20 -27.03
N ALA A 60 2.86 9.11 -26.31
CA ALA A 60 1.90 8.01 -26.20
C ALA A 60 0.50 8.57 -25.90
N ALA A 61 -0.54 7.90 -26.40
CA ALA A 61 -1.89 8.22 -25.97
C ALA A 61 -1.92 8.08 -24.44
N ALA A 62 -2.41 9.10 -23.73
CA ALA A 62 -2.60 8.96 -22.29
C ALA A 62 -3.67 7.88 -22.03
N PRO A 63 -3.51 7.04 -20.99
CA PRO A 63 -4.52 6.06 -20.60
C PRO A 63 -5.88 6.72 -20.43
N ASP A 64 -6.97 5.99 -20.71
CA ASP A 64 -8.29 6.57 -20.47
C ASP A 64 -8.55 6.67 -18.96
N THR A 65 -8.83 7.89 -18.51
CA THR A 65 -9.10 8.21 -17.11
C THR A 65 -10.58 8.44 -16.86
N ALA A 66 -11.44 8.24 -17.87
CA ALA A 66 -12.86 8.54 -17.86
C ALA A 66 -13.71 7.56 -17.04
N THR A 67 -13.42 7.41 -15.75
CA THR A 67 -14.24 6.60 -14.83
C THR A 67 -15.60 7.26 -14.57
N THR A 68 -16.68 6.46 -14.64
CA THR A 68 -18.02 6.90 -14.26
C THR A 68 -18.16 6.90 -12.73
N ALA A 69 -18.82 7.90 -12.17
CA ALA A 69 -19.13 7.95 -10.74
C ALA A 69 -20.23 6.93 -10.38
N VAL A 70 -19.82 5.75 -9.92
CA VAL A 70 -20.68 4.62 -9.54
C VAL A 70 -21.12 4.70 -8.07
N THR A 71 -22.33 4.22 -7.76
CA THR A 71 -22.87 4.21 -6.39
C THR A 71 -23.42 2.85 -5.98
N THR A 72 -23.76 2.69 -4.69
CA THR A 72 -24.42 1.48 -4.16
C THR A 72 -25.87 1.32 -4.63
N ALA A 73 -26.40 2.21 -5.48
CA ALA A 73 -27.67 2.00 -6.19
C ALA A 73 -27.49 1.22 -7.51
N ASP A 74 -26.27 1.10 -8.02
CA ASP A 74 -25.95 0.60 -9.37
C ASP A 74 -25.43 -0.86 -9.36
N LEU A 75 -25.49 -1.53 -8.20
CA LEU A 75 -24.87 -2.84 -7.97
C LEU A 75 -25.45 -3.96 -8.83
N SER A 76 -24.54 -4.73 -9.45
CA SER A 76 -24.79 -6.02 -10.08
C SER A 76 -24.74 -7.18 -9.07
N ALA A 77 -23.89 -7.04 -8.03
CA ALA A 77 -23.98 -7.82 -6.80
C ALA A 77 -23.41 -7.09 -5.57
N ALA A 78 -23.89 -7.49 -4.39
CA ALA A 78 -23.24 -7.23 -3.10
C ALA A 78 -22.63 -8.53 -2.56
N ILE A 79 -21.38 -8.46 -2.12
CA ILE A 79 -20.58 -9.58 -1.63
C ILE A 79 -20.15 -9.29 -0.19
N THR A 80 -20.40 -10.25 0.70
CA THR A 80 -19.96 -10.21 2.10
C THR A 80 -19.02 -11.37 2.38
N LEU A 81 -17.82 -11.02 2.82
CA LEU A 81 -16.73 -11.92 3.21
C LEU A 81 -16.79 -12.11 4.73
N ALA A 82 -16.77 -13.36 5.20
CA ALA A 82 -16.86 -13.71 6.61
C ALA A 82 -15.99 -14.94 6.94
N GLY A 83 -14.69 -14.71 7.07
CA GLY A 83 -13.68 -15.69 7.46
C GLY A 83 -13.36 -16.66 6.32
N ASP A 84 -13.91 -17.87 6.39
CA ASP A 84 -13.87 -18.89 5.34
C ASP A 84 -15.18 -18.97 4.52
N THR A 85 -16.13 -18.05 4.75
CA THR A 85 -17.43 -18.03 4.06
C THR A 85 -17.67 -16.76 3.25
N VAL A 86 -18.39 -16.90 2.13
CA VAL A 86 -18.76 -15.80 1.23
C VAL A 86 -20.26 -15.84 0.98
N THR A 87 -20.92 -14.69 1.06
CA THR A 87 -22.33 -14.51 0.67
C THR A 87 -22.41 -13.55 -0.52
N VAL A 88 -23.22 -13.89 -1.53
CA VAL A 88 -23.46 -13.06 -2.72
C VAL A 88 -24.97 -12.81 -2.84
N ASP A 89 -25.36 -11.53 -2.97
CA ASP A 89 -26.71 -11.10 -3.35
C ASP A 89 -26.62 -10.36 -4.69
N GLY A 90 -26.98 -11.04 -5.79
CA GLY A 90 -26.86 -10.54 -7.15
C GLY A 90 -26.46 -11.61 -8.17
N SER A 91 -25.76 -11.21 -9.23
CA SER A 91 -25.28 -12.08 -10.32
C SER A 91 -23.96 -11.57 -10.90
N GLY A 92 -23.30 -12.37 -11.75
CA GLY A 92 -21.98 -12.02 -12.32
C GLY A 92 -20.78 -12.45 -11.45
N VAL A 93 -21.03 -13.19 -10.38
CA VAL A 93 -20.01 -13.70 -9.46
C VAL A 93 -20.17 -15.21 -9.28
N THR A 94 -19.06 -15.93 -9.27
CA THR A 94 -18.95 -17.34 -8.86
C THR A 94 -18.09 -17.46 -7.61
N VAL A 95 -18.29 -18.53 -6.83
CA VAL A 95 -17.54 -18.82 -5.61
C VAL A 95 -17.17 -20.30 -5.59
N ASP A 96 -15.88 -20.60 -5.47
CA ASP A 96 -15.38 -21.96 -5.19
C ASP A 96 -14.52 -21.93 -3.91
N GLY A 97 -15.07 -22.47 -2.82
CA GLY A 97 -14.47 -22.33 -1.49
C GLY A 97 -14.33 -20.87 -1.08
N THR A 98 -13.08 -20.40 -0.97
CA THR A 98 -12.71 -19.01 -0.67
C THR A 98 -12.16 -18.25 -1.88
N ILE A 99 -12.26 -18.80 -3.10
CA ILE A 99 -12.00 -18.08 -4.34
C ILE A 99 -13.32 -17.47 -4.83
N VAL A 100 -13.34 -16.15 -5.00
CA VAL A 100 -14.49 -15.39 -5.50
C VAL A 100 -14.12 -14.80 -6.85
N THR A 101 -14.81 -15.18 -7.92
CA THR A 101 -14.48 -14.75 -9.28
C THR A 101 -15.63 -13.93 -9.88
N VAL A 102 -15.34 -12.70 -10.29
CA VAL A 102 -16.23 -11.85 -11.08
C VAL A 102 -16.10 -12.24 -12.56
N THR A 103 -17.21 -12.55 -13.21
CA THR A 103 -17.24 -13.19 -14.54
C THR A 103 -18.12 -12.44 -15.56
N ALA A 104 -18.35 -11.14 -15.34
CA ALA A 104 -19.08 -10.26 -16.26
C ALA A 104 -18.82 -8.78 -15.93
N PRO A 105 -18.90 -7.86 -16.91
CA PRO A 105 -18.96 -6.43 -16.67
C PRO A 105 -20.09 -6.04 -15.72
N GLY A 106 -19.88 -5.01 -14.91
CA GLY A 106 -20.84 -4.58 -13.90
C GLY A 106 -20.20 -4.04 -12.62
N VAL A 107 -21.02 -3.90 -11.58
CA VAL A 107 -20.65 -3.22 -10.33
C VAL A 107 -20.79 -4.18 -9.15
N TYR A 108 -19.70 -4.38 -8.41
CA TYR A 108 -19.59 -5.43 -7.40
C TYR A 108 -19.07 -4.83 -6.08
N GLN A 109 -19.94 -4.72 -5.07
CA GLN A 109 -19.52 -4.21 -3.76
C GLN A 109 -19.00 -5.34 -2.87
N PHE A 110 -17.78 -5.22 -2.36
CA PHE A 110 -17.17 -6.16 -1.43
C PHE A 110 -17.03 -5.55 -0.03
N SER A 111 -17.23 -6.37 1.01
CA SER A 111 -17.14 -5.95 2.41
C SER A 111 -16.84 -7.14 3.33
N GLY A 112 -16.18 -6.89 4.47
CA GLY A 112 -15.84 -7.91 5.47
C GLY A 112 -14.48 -8.57 5.25
N THR A 113 -14.25 -9.72 5.88
CA THR A 113 -12.92 -10.35 5.99
C THR A 113 -12.89 -11.72 5.30
N LEU A 114 -11.83 -12.01 4.55
CA LEU A 114 -11.53 -13.31 3.96
C LEU A 114 -10.16 -13.77 4.50
N ASP A 115 -10.16 -14.79 5.38
CA ASP A 115 -8.99 -15.17 6.18
C ASP A 115 -7.90 -15.91 5.37
N ASN A 116 -8.30 -16.64 4.32
CA ASN A 116 -7.43 -17.17 3.28
C ASN A 116 -8.22 -17.34 1.98
N GLY A 117 -8.05 -16.47 1.00
CA GLY A 117 -8.70 -16.57 -0.30
C GLY A 117 -8.27 -15.51 -1.31
N GLN A 118 -8.89 -15.54 -2.49
CA GLN A 118 -8.58 -14.65 -3.61
C GLN A 118 -9.88 -14.08 -4.20
N LEU A 119 -9.90 -12.77 -4.44
CA LEU A 119 -10.84 -12.12 -5.34
C LEU A 119 -10.20 -12.11 -6.74
N ALA A 120 -10.87 -12.69 -7.72
CA ALA A 120 -10.42 -12.72 -9.10
C ALA A 120 -11.41 -12.01 -10.05
N VAL A 121 -10.90 -11.50 -11.16
CA VAL A 121 -11.71 -11.02 -12.29
C VAL A 121 -11.31 -11.82 -13.53
N ASP A 122 -12.30 -12.39 -14.23
CA ASP A 122 -12.11 -13.39 -15.28
C ASP A 122 -13.33 -13.33 -16.24
N SER A 123 -13.31 -12.36 -17.17
CA SER A 123 -14.50 -11.86 -17.89
C SER A 123 -14.25 -11.60 -19.39
N ASP A 124 -14.56 -12.58 -20.24
CA ASP A 124 -14.46 -12.57 -21.72
C ASP A 124 -15.34 -11.52 -22.47
N ALA A 125 -15.86 -10.48 -21.81
CA ALA A 125 -16.89 -9.60 -22.39
C ALA A 125 -16.59 -8.11 -22.19
N ASP A 126 -16.75 -7.35 -23.28
CA ASP A 126 -16.57 -5.89 -23.38
C ASP A 126 -17.32 -5.11 -22.27
N GLY A 127 -16.64 -4.18 -21.60
CA GLY A 127 -17.18 -3.28 -20.57
C GLY A 127 -16.52 -3.39 -19.19
N ASP A 128 -16.58 -2.30 -18.42
CA ASP A 128 -15.94 -2.16 -17.10
C ASP A 128 -16.37 -3.22 -16.07
N VAL A 129 -15.40 -3.76 -15.34
CA VAL A 129 -15.62 -4.47 -14.07
C VAL A 129 -15.27 -3.53 -12.91
N VAL A 130 -16.28 -3.08 -12.16
CA VAL A 130 -16.09 -2.11 -11.07
C VAL A 130 -16.18 -2.80 -9.70
N LEU A 131 -15.08 -2.81 -8.95
CA LEU A 131 -14.93 -3.41 -7.63
C LEU A 131 -15.03 -2.32 -6.54
N LEU A 132 -16.20 -2.19 -5.90
CA LEU A 132 -16.42 -1.25 -4.80
C LEU A 132 -15.91 -1.86 -3.49
N LEU A 133 -14.72 -1.47 -3.05
CA LEU A 133 -14.13 -1.93 -1.80
C LEU A 133 -14.66 -1.08 -0.64
N ALA A 134 -15.56 -1.68 0.16
CA ALA A 134 -16.35 -1.02 1.19
C ALA A 134 -15.98 -1.49 2.60
N GLY A 135 -14.68 -1.60 2.88
CA GLY A 135 -14.14 -2.16 4.12
C GLY A 135 -13.89 -3.66 3.98
N VAL A 136 -12.97 -4.02 3.09
CA VAL A 136 -12.48 -5.41 2.93
C VAL A 136 -11.18 -5.65 3.70
N ASP A 137 -10.99 -6.85 4.22
CA ASP A 137 -9.70 -7.35 4.69
C ASP A 137 -9.46 -8.74 4.09
N ILE A 138 -8.60 -8.82 3.07
CA ILE A 138 -8.37 -10.04 2.30
C ILE A 138 -6.93 -10.48 2.53
N THR A 139 -6.79 -11.65 3.17
CA THR A 139 -5.52 -12.37 3.26
C THR A 139 -5.54 -13.56 2.31
N SER A 140 -4.43 -13.80 1.63
CA SER A 140 -4.16 -15.01 0.84
C SER A 140 -2.88 -15.67 1.35
N ALA A 141 -2.92 -16.97 1.61
CA ALA A 141 -1.77 -17.73 2.13
C ALA A 141 -0.92 -18.38 1.03
N ASP A 142 -1.43 -18.42 -0.21
CA ASP A 142 -0.86 -19.21 -1.31
C ASP A 142 -0.66 -18.41 -2.63
N SER A 143 -1.18 -17.17 -2.74
CA SER A 143 -1.14 -16.33 -3.97
C SER A 143 -1.50 -14.86 -3.67
N ALA A 144 -1.78 -14.04 -4.68
CA ALA A 144 -2.30 -12.68 -4.54
C ALA A 144 -3.74 -12.64 -4.00
N PRO A 145 -4.11 -11.74 -3.07
CA PRO A 145 -5.49 -11.55 -2.61
C PRO A 145 -6.43 -10.90 -3.65
N ILE A 146 -5.90 -10.10 -4.59
CA ILE A 146 -6.64 -9.67 -5.81
C ILE A 146 -5.84 -10.02 -7.07
N ASN A 147 -6.50 -10.68 -8.03
CA ASN A 147 -5.91 -11.11 -9.29
C ASN A 147 -6.89 -10.89 -10.48
N VAL A 148 -6.68 -9.85 -11.28
CA VAL A 148 -7.39 -9.61 -12.54
C VAL A 148 -6.67 -10.35 -13.65
N ARG A 149 -7.35 -11.29 -14.32
CA ARG A 149 -6.77 -12.20 -15.32
C ARG A 149 -7.25 -11.95 -16.76
N ASN A 150 -8.41 -11.29 -16.87
CA ASN A 150 -9.11 -11.01 -18.11
C ASN A 150 -10.28 -10.03 -17.82
N ALA A 151 -10.18 -8.80 -18.29
CA ALA A 151 -11.27 -7.82 -18.37
C ALA A 151 -10.96 -6.73 -19.41
N ASP A 152 -11.99 -6.15 -20.03
CA ASP A 152 -11.86 -4.98 -20.92
C ASP A 152 -11.30 -3.75 -20.16
N ASN A 153 -11.63 -3.63 -18.87
CA ASN A 153 -11.07 -2.65 -17.91
C ASN A 153 -11.49 -3.05 -16.48
N THR A 154 -10.59 -3.00 -15.49
CA THR A 154 -10.96 -3.15 -14.07
C THR A 154 -10.79 -1.85 -13.28
N ILE A 155 -11.87 -1.42 -12.61
CA ILE A 155 -11.90 -0.20 -11.78
C ILE A 155 -12.10 -0.58 -10.31
N ILE A 156 -11.07 -0.44 -9.48
CA ILE A 156 -11.14 -0.58 -8.02
C ILE A 156 -11.53 0.77 -7.40
N THR A 157 -12.77 0.87 -6.89
CA THR A 157 -13.27 2.06 -6.20
C THR A 157 -13.24 1.88 -4.69
N LEU A 158 -12.36 2.64 -4.04
CA LEU A 158 -12.22 2.72 -2.59
C LEU A 158 -13.34 3.61 -2.03
N VAL A 159 -14.32 3.01 -1.35
CA VAL A 159 -15.49 3.75 -0.84
C VAL A 159 -15.08 4.74 0.25
N ASP A 160 -15.55 5.99 0.15
CA ASP A 160 -15.21 7.10 1.06
C ASP A 160 -15.27 6.69 2.55
N GLY A 161 -14.14 6.86 3.24
CA GLY A 161 -14.01 6.55 4.67
C GLY A 161 -13.92 5.06 5.04
N SER A 162 -13.85 4.16 4.06
CA SER A 162 -13.46 2.76 4.29
C SER A 162 -11.94 2.61 4.46
N GLU A 163 -11.52 1.55 5.16
CA GLU A 163 -10.14 1.05 5.16
C GLU A 163 -10.18 -0.36 4.54
N ASN A 164 -9.41 -0.56 3.48
CA ASN A 164 -9.36 -1.80 2.72
C ASN A 164 -7.94 -2.37 2.79
N ARG A 165 -7.82 -3.67 3.07
CA ARG A 165 -6.55 -4.30 3.39
C ARG A 165 -6.34 -5.54 2.52
N LEU A 166 -5.17 -5.63 1.89
CA LEU A 166 -4.74 -6.73 1.04
C LEU A 166 -3.41 -7.27 1.59
N THR A 167 -3.36 -8.55 1.91
CA THR A 167 -2.14 -9.25 2.36
C THR A 167 -1.97 -10.53 1.56
N ASP A 168 -0.80 -10.73 0.94
CA ASP A 168 -0.48 -11.92 0.17
C ASP A 168 0.41 -12.92 0.93
N ALA A 169 0.70 -14.03 0.26
CA ALA A 169 1.64 -15.03 0.73
C ALA A 169 3.09 -14.51 0.72
N ALA A 170 3.97 -15.14 1.50
CA ALA A 170 5.42 -14.88 1.40
C ALA A 170 6.12 -15.68 0.27
N GLU A 171 5.43 -16.68 -0.29
CA GLU A 171 5.86 -17.56 -1.38
C GLU A 171 4.58 -17.97 -2.14
N TYR A 172 4.53 -17.85 -3.47
CA TYR A 172 3.32 -18.16 -4.25
C TYR A 172 3.30 -19.63 -4.74
N VAL A 173 2.10 -20.20 -4.86
CA VAL A 173 1.85 -21.59 -5.26
C VAL A 173 1.26 -21.64 -6.67
N TYR A 174 2.15 -21.71 -7.67
CA TYR A 174 1.78 -21.79 -9.08
C TYR A 174 1.32 -23.21 -9.51
N PRO A 175 0.51 -23.32 -10.58
CA PRO A 175 0.01 -24.63 -11.07
C PRO A 175 1.10 -25.50 -11.71
N ASP A 176 2.15 -24.88 -12.26
CA ASP A 176 3.35 -25.54 -12.77
C ASP A 176 4.59 -24.64 -12.58
N ALA A 177 5.72 -25.00 -13.20
CA ALA A 177 7.01 -24.32 -13.04
C ALA A 177 7.36 -23.36 -14.18
N GLU A 178 6.48 -23.21 -15.18
CA GLU A 178 6.64 -22.24 -16.28
C GLU A 178 5.68 -21.04 -16.10
N THR A 179 4.75 -21.14 -15.14
CA THR A 179 3.88 -20.05 -14.67
C THR A 179 4.57 -19.27 -13.55
N ASP A 180 4.77 -17.96 -13.74
CA ASP A 180 5.38 -17.03 -12.78
C ASP A 180 4.44 -15.89 -12.32
N GLU A 181 3.19 -15.86 -12.81
CA GLU A 181 2.21 -14.81 -12.54
C GLU A 181 0.92 -15.36 -11.88
N PRO A 182 0.22 -14.59 -11.02
CA PRO A 182 0.51 -13.21 -10.60
C PRO A 182 1.79 -13.09 -9.77
N ASP A 183 2.45 -11.92 -9.82
CA ASP A 183 3.71 -11.67 -9.10
C ASP A 183 3.63 -10.50 -8.10
N GLY A 184 2.43 -9.99 -7.80
CA GLY A 184 2.19 -8.97 -6.78
C GLY A 184 0.82 -9.07 -6.10
N ALA A 185 0.69 -8.47 -4.92
CA ALA A 185 -0.46 -8.65 -4.03
C ALA A 185 -1.79 -8.07 -4.59
N LEU A 186 -1.71 -7.05 -5.43
CA LEU A 186 -2.76 -6.67 -6.36
C LEU A 186 -2.17 -6.74 -7.76
N PHE A 187 -2.61 -7.71 -8.56
CA PHE A 187 -2.10 -7.97 -9.90
C PHE A 187 -3.22 -7.84 -10.94
N SER A 188 -2.88 -7.34 -12.13
CA SER A 188 -3.76 -7.27 -13.29
C SER A 188 -3.02 -7.57 -14.57
N ASP A 189 -3.52 -8.54 -15.36
CA ASP A 189 -3.09 -8.83 -16.73
C ASP A 189 -3.53 -7.75 -17.74
N ASP A 190 -4.64 -7.05 -17.45
CA ASP A 190 -5.22 -5.98 -18.28
C ASP A 190 -5.17 -4.61 -17.57
N ASP A 191 -5.83 -3.60 -18.16
CA ASP A 191 -5.97 -2.24 -17.63
C ASP A 191 -6.58 -2.21 -16.21
N LEU A 192 -5.93 -1.46 -15.31
CA LEU A 192 -6.31 -1.35 -13.90
C LEU A 192 -6.35 0.11 -13.44
N THR A 193 -7.54 0.58 -13.07
CA THR A 193 -7.74 1.87 -12.38
C THR A 193 -8.02 1.68 -10.90
N ILE A 194 -7.36 2.45 -10.03
CA ILE A 194 -7.66 2.56 -8.59
C ILE A 194 -8.12 3.99 -8.29
N ASN A 195 -9.34 4.16 -7.76
CA ASN A 195 -9.92 5.48 -7.48
C ASN A 195 -10.73 5.56 -6.17
N GLY A 196 -11.21 6.76 -5.82
CA GLY A 196 -12.14 7.00 -4.69
C GLY A 196 -11.48 7.47 -3.39
N GLY A 197 -12.32 7.87 -2.41
CA GLY A 197 -11.90 8.51 -1.15
C GLY A 197 -11.63 7.56 0.03
N GLY A 198 -11.63 6.25 -0.19
CA GLY A 198 -11.25 5.27 0.83
C GLY A 198 -9.72 5.18 1.04
N THR A 199 -9.33 4.31 1.97
CA THR A 199 -7.94 3.89 2.16
C THR A 199 -7.73 2.49 1.58
N LEU A 200 -6.62 2.27 0.88
CA LEU A 200 -6.11 0.95 0.50
C LEU A 200 -4.75 0.71 1.16
N ILE A 201 -4.58 -0.45 1.76
CA ILE A 201 -3.36 -0.90 2.44
C ILE A 201 -2.94 -2.23 1.83
N VAL A 202 -1.83 -2.24 1.10
CA VAL A 202 -1.27 -3.43 0.43
C VAL A 202 -0.01 -3.88 1.16
N THR A 203 0.03 -5.15 1.53
CA THR A 203 1.17 -5.80 2.18
C THR A 203 1.61 -6.97 1.29
N ALA A 204 2.66 -6.74 0.49
CA ALA A 204 3.26 -7.71 -0.42
C ALA A 204 4.52 -8.34 0.20
N ASN A 205 4.35 -9.54 0.74
CA ASN A 205 5.35 -10.37 1.40
C ASN A 205 6.14 -11.24 0.42
N TYR A 206 5.63 -11.47 -0.79
CA TYR A 206 6.30 -12.24 -1.84
C TYR A 206 7.23 -11.37 -2.70
N ASN A 207 6.67 -10.47 -3.50
CA ASN A 207 7.40 -9.71 -4.51
C ASN A 207 6.86 -8.27 -4.65
N HIS A 208 5.95 -8.01 -5.59
CA HIS A 208 5.49 -6.65 -5.90
C HIS A 208 4.22 -6.23 -5.14
N GLY A 209 4.07 -4.93 -4.87
CA GLY A 209 2.88 -4.38 -4.21
C GLY A 209 1.64 -4.38 -5.10
N ILE A 210 1.64 -3.47 -6.08
CA ILE A 210 0.60 -3.33 -7.10
C ILE A 210 1.24 -3.48 -8.48
N VAL A 211 0.70 -4.36 -9.31
CA VAL A 211 1.17 -4.62 -10.67
C VAL A 211 0.02 -4.48 -11.65
N GLY A 212 0.21 -3.63 -12.66
CA GLY A 212 -0.65 -3.53 -13.84
C GLY A 212 0.17 -3.86 -15.07
N LYS A 213 -0.28 -4.84 -15.84
CA LYS A 213 0.41 -5.33 -17.03
C LYS A 213 0.13 -4.45 -18.24
N ASP A 214 -1.07 -3.93 -18.42
CA ASP A 214 -1.33 -2.91 -19.45
C ASP A 214 -1.28 -1.51 -18.80
N ASP A 215 -2.30 -0.65 -18.91
CA ASP A 215 -2.27 0.69 -18.31
C ASP A 215 -2.68 0.68 -16.81
N LEU A 216 -1.78 1.18 -15.94
CA LEU A 216 -2.04 1.30 -14.48
C LEU A 216 -2.34 2.75 -14.08
N VAL A 217 -3.58 3.03 -13.70
CA VAL A 217 -4.05 4.36 -13.29
C VAL A 217 -4.37 4.39 -11.80
N ILE A 218 -3.89 5.41 -11.09
CA ILE A 218 -4.22 5.67 -9.68
C ILE A 218 -4.78 7.10 -9.59
N ASP A 219 -6.10 7.26 -9.62
CA ASP A 219 -6.77 8.56 -9.45
C ASP A 219 -7.49 8.66 -8.10
N LEU A 220 -6.74 9.12 -7.11
CA LEU A 220 -7.21 9.37 -5.76
C LEU A 220 -7.52 10.86 -5.53
N THR A 221 -7.72 11.64 -6.61
CA THR A 221 -8.30 12.99 -6.51
C THR A 221 -9.76 13.00 -6.02
N PRO A 222 -10.65 12.03 -6.38
CA PRO A 222 -11.98 11.94 -5.80
C PRO A 222 -11.88 11.56 -4.32
N GLY A 223 -12.57 12.29 -3.44
CA GLY A 223 -12.63 12.01 -2.00
C GLY A 223 -11.31 12.20 -1.21
N SER A 224 -10.18 12.46 -1.87
CA SER A 224 -8.83 12.49 -1.26
C SER A 224 -8.37 11.12 -0.71
N GLY A 225 -8.45 10.08 -1.54
CA GLY A 225 -8.08 8.72 -1.16
C GLY A 225 -6.63 8.54 -0.70
N THR A 226 -6.39 7.48 0.07
CA THR A 226 -5.08 7.15 0.65
C THR A 226 -4.62 5.76 0.20
N LEU A 227 -3.37 5.65 -0.25
CA LEU A 227 -2.76 4.39 -0.65
C LEU A 227 -1.48 4.16 0.15
N ILE A 228 -1.43 3.04 0.87
CA ILE A 228 -0.27 2.58 1.64
C ILE A 228 0.18 1.25 1.04
N VAL A 229 1.44 1.16 0.62
CA VAL A 229 2.04 -0.07 0.08
C VAL A 229 3.31 -0.41 0.85
N SER A 230 3.42 -1.66 1.29
CA SER A 230 4.68 -2.26 1.72
C SER A 230 4.98 -3.46 0.83
N ALA A 231 6.17 -3.52 0.23
CA ALA A 231 6.54 -4.55 -0.73
C ALA A 231 7.99 -5.02 -0.55
N VAL A 232 8.21 -6.33 -0.70
CA VAL A 232 9.57 -6.94 -0.67
C VAL A 232 10.42 -6.48 -1.85
N ASN A 233 9.81 -6.24 -3.01
CA ASN A 233 10.44 -5.73 -4.22
C ASN A 233 9.81 -4.38 -4.62
N ASP A 234 9.52 -4.12 -5.90
CA ASP A 234 8.90 -2.87 -6.33
C ASP A 234 7.50 -2.63 -5.71
N GLY A 235 7.21 -1.39 -5.31
CA GLY A 235 5.96 -1.01 -4.66
C GLY A 235 4.78 -0.92 -5.62
N ILE A 236 4.90 -0.13 -6.69
CA ILE A 236 3.87 0.02 -7.72
C ILE A 236 4.55 -0.11 -9.09
N LYS A 237 4.05 -1.00 -9.94
CA LYS A 237 4.66 -1.38 -11.21
C LYS A 237 3.63 -1.34 -12.34
N GLY A 238 3.77 -0.37 -13.24
CA GLY A 238 3.18 -0.46 -14.57
C GLY A 238 4.16 -1.17 -15.52
N ARG A 239 3.66 -1.97 -16.46
CA ARG A 239 4.48 -2.45 -17.59
C ARG A 239 4.37 -1.49 -18.77
N ASP A 240 3.16 -1.17 -19.24
CA ASP A 240 2.98 -0.27 -20.40
C ASP A 240 2.79 1.21 -20.00
N SER A 241 2.05 1.51 -18.92
CA SER A 241 2.17 2.83 -18.26
C SER A 241 1.82 2.81 -16.76
N LEU A 242 2.22 3.88 -16.06
CA LEU A 242 1.81 4.20 -14.69
C LEU A 242 1.43 5.68 -14.58
N LEU A 243 0.14 5.98 -14.42
CA LEU A 243 -0.38 7.33 -14.23
C LEU A 243 -0.91 7.53 -12.80
N VAL A 244 -0.28 8.42 -12.03
CA VAL A 244 -0.71 8.79 -10.68
C VAL A 244 -1.31 10.20 -10.64
N GLN A 245 -2.56 10.30 -10.20
CA GLN A 245 -3.33 11.52 -10.03
C GLN A 245 -3.78 11.67 -8.57
N GLY A 246 -3.15 12.61 -7.85
CA GLY A 246 -3.57 13.00 -6.50
C GLY A 246 -3.41 11.93 -5.41
N GLY A 247 -4.31 12.00 -4.43
CA GLY A 247 -4.27 11.16 -3.22
C GLY A 247 -3.15 11.46 -2.23
N ALA A 248 -3.08 10.61 -1.20
CA ALA A 248 -1.94 10.51 -0.29
C ALA A 248 -1.31 9.12 -0.43
N LEU A 249 -0.13 9.04 -1.04
CA LEU A 249 0.62 7.80 -1.24
C LEU A 249 1.72 7.66 -0.19
N THR A 250 1.90 6.45 0.36
CA THR A 250 3.02 6.05 1.21
C THR A 250 3.50 4.68 0.77
N ILE A 251 4.75 4.58 0.31
CA ILE A 251 5.31 3.36 -0.26
C ILE A 251 6.62 3.03 0.47
N ASP A 252 6.71 1.81 1.00
CA ASP A 252 7.90 1.23 1.61
C ASP A 252 8.28 -0.04 0.81
N ALA A 253 9.18 0.13 -0.15
CA ALA A 253 9.56 -0.88 -1.15
C ALA A 253 11.02 -1.32 -0.95
N GLY A 254 11.28 -2.62 -1.09
CA GLY A 254 12.65 -3.15 -1.15
C GLY A 254 13.32 -2.96 -2.52
N GLY A 255 12.51 -2.83 -3.58
CA GLY A 255 12.91 -2.45 -4.94
C GLY A 255 12.62 -0.96 -5.23
N ASP A 256 12.10 -0.66 -6.42
CA ASP A 256 11.66 0.68 -6.78
C ASP A 256 10.34 1.06 -6.08
N GLY A 257 10.22 2.31 -5.60
CA GLY A 257 8.95 2.78 -5.03
C GLY A 257 7.82 2.82 -6.06
N MET A 258 8.12 3.29 -7.28
CA MET A 258 7.22 3.27 -8.43
C MET A 258 8.05 3.02 -9.70
N GLN A 259 7.61 2.10 -10.55
CA GLN A 259 8.29 1.71 -11.79
C GLN A 259 7.30 1.70 -12.96
N SER A 260 7.78 2.13 -14.13
CA SER A 260 7.17 1.97 -15.45
C SER A 260 8.33 1.62 -16.40
N ASN A 261 8.11 0.74 -17.38
CA ASN A 261 9.17 0.22 -18.26
C ASN A 261 9.15 0.82 -19.67
#